data_AF-T1P440-F1
#
_entry.id   AF-T1P440-F1
#
_cell.length_a   1.000
_cell.length_b   1.000
_cell.length_c   1.000
_cell.angle_alpha   90.00
_cell.angle_beta   90.00
_cell.angle_gamma   90.00
#
_symmetry.space_group_name_H-M   'P 1'
#
loop_
_entity.id
_entity.type
_entity.pdbx_description
1 polymer ?
#
loop_
_entity_poly.entity_id
_entity_poly.type
_entity_poly.pdbx_seq_one_letter_code
_entity_poly.pdbx_strand_id
1 'polypeptide(L)'
;VAGLCVQDQMFAEVNHEPGITFIAARFDGIAGMGLPNLAVNGVPPLFTNMIDQDLVEAPVFSFWLNRDPEDPNGGAMILGGSDPSLYTGEFHYIDVEGDDYWKIPMD
;
A
#
# COMPACT_ATOMS: atom_id res chain seq x y z
N VAL A 1 -0.46 4.43 11.31
CA VAL A 1 -1.49 4.10 10.28
C VAL A 1 -2.34 2.97 10.82
N ALA A 2 -3.68 3.06 10.71
CA ALA A 2 -4.60 2.02 11.19
C ALA A 2 -4.39 1.58 12.66
N GLY A 3 -4.10 2.53 13.56
CA GLY A 3 -3.79 2.25 14.98
C GLY A 3 -2.36 1.78 15.25
N LEU A 4 -1.58 1.44 14.22
CA LEU A 4 -0.17 1.07 14.34
C LEU A 4 0.75 2.30 14.35
N CYS A 5 1.75 2.29 15.22
CA CYS A 5 2.70 3.38 15.40
C CYS A 5 4.10 2.96 14.91
N VAL A 6 4.40 3.26 13.65
CA VAL A 6 5.73 3.01 13.05
C VAL A 6 6.69 4.10 13.51
N GLN A 7 7.76 3.69 14.19
CA GLN A 7 8.80 4.62 14.66
C GLN A 7 9.78 4.94 13.54
N ASP A 8 10.37 6.14 13.61
CA ASP A 8 11.46 6.60 12.74
C ASP A 8 11.18 6.45 11.23
N GLN A 9 9.91 6.54 10.82
CA GLN A 9 9.54 6.54 9.41
C GLN A 9 9.99 7.85 8.76
N MET A 10 11.00 7.75 7.89
CA MET A 10 11.36 8.84 6.99
C MET A 10 10.31 8.97 5.88
N PHE A 11 9.88 10.20 5.61
CA PHE A 11 9.00 10.54 4.48
C PHE A 11 9.43 11.88 3.88
N ALA A 12 8.95 12.16 2.67
CA ALA A 12 9.27 13.41 1.98
C ALA A 12 8.24 14.50 2.31
N GLU A 13 8.74 15.68 2.71
CA GLU A 13 7.95 16.90 2.70
C GLU A 13 8.02 17.50 1.29
N VAL A 14 6.85 17.64 0.65
CA VAL A 14 6.78 18.17 -0.71
C VAL A 14 6.65 19.69 -0.67
N ASN A 15 7.56 20.39 -1.33
CA ASN A 15 7.60 21.85 -1.40
C ASN A 15 7.09 22.44 -2.73
N HIS A 16 6.97 21.60 -3.76
CA HIS A 16 6.54 22.01 -5.08
C HIS A 16 5.95 20.83 -5.85
N GLU A 17 4.70 20.96 -6.29
CA GLU A 17 4.00 19.98 -7.12
C GLU A 17 3.51 20.67 -8.41
N PRO A 18 4.16 20.43 -9.56
CA PRO A 18 3.73 21.03 -10.80
C PRO A 18 2.49 20.32 -11.39
N GLY A 19 1.65 21.08 -12.09
CA GLY A 19 0.52 20.54 -12.87
C GLY A 19 -0.80 20.50 -12.10
N ILE A 20 -1.82 19.93 -12.76
CA ILE A 20 -3.21 19.94 -12.26
C ILE A 20 -3.59 18.68 -11.48
N THR A 21 -2.77 17.63 -11.53
CA THR A 21 -3.12 16.31 -10.98
C THR A 21 -3.40 16.37 -9.48
N PHE A 22 -2.48 16.94 -8.69
CA PHE A 22 -2.64 17.08 -7.24
C PHE A 22 -3.62 18.19 -6.84
N ILE A 23 -3.87 19.16 -7.73
CA ILE A 23 -4.92 20.18 -7.53
C ILE A 23 -6.32 19.54 -7.62
N ALA A 24 -6.51 18.61 -8.55
CA ALA A 24 -7.77 17.90 -8.74
C ALA A 24 -7.94 16.68 -7.83
N ALA A 25 -6.86 16.23 -7.17
CA ALA A 25 -6.88 15.10 -6.27
C ALA A 25 -7.76 15.39 -5.04
N ARG A 26 -8.41 14.34 -4.53
CA ARG A 26 -9.14 14.39 -3.26
C ARG A 26 -8.31 13.90 -2.07
N PHE A 27 -7.02 13.63 -2.29
CA PHE A 27 -6.08 13.13 -1.30
C PHE A 27 -4.92 14.10 -1.15
N ASP A 28 -4.31 14.13 0.04
CA ASP A 28 -3.22 15.07 0.37
C ASP A 28 -1.82 14.53 0.03
N GLY A 29 -1.68 13.23 -0.18
CA GLY A 29 -0.39 12.61 -0.49
C GLY A 29 -0.49 11.12 -0.79
N ILE A 30 0.67 10.47 -0.90
CA ILE A 30 0.80 9.07 -1.30
C ILE A 30 1.63 8.32 -0.25
N ALA A 31 1.13 7.17 0.20
CA ALA A 31 1.90 6.18 0.94
C ALA A 31 2.32 5.04 0.00
N GLY A 32 3.62 4.97 -0.31
CA GLY A 32 4.16 3.93 -1.18
C GLY A 32 4.19 2.57 -0.50
N MET A 33 3.64 1.55 -1.17
CA MET A 33 3.61 0.15 -0.73
C MET A 33 4.44 -0.77 -1.66
N GLY A 34 5.36 -0.20 -2.42
CA GLY A 34 6.25 -0.92 -3.34
C GLY A 34 7.47 -1.51 -2.63
N LEU A 35 8.30 -2.22 -3.41
CA LEU A 35 9.53 -2.84 -2.88
C LEU A 35 10.62 -1.78 -2.63
N PRO A 36 11.55 -2.02 -1.68
CA PRO A 36 12.58 -1.04 -1.31
C PRO A 36 13.45 -0.52 -2.46
N ASN A 37 13.73 -1.34 -3.48
CA ASN A 37 14.58 -0.93 -4.60
C ASN A 37 13.95 0.17 -5.47
N LEU A 38 12.63 0.34 -5.43
CA LEU A 38 11.93 1.41 -6.13
C LEU A 38 11.94 2.73 -5.34
N ALA A 39 12.31 2.69 -4.06
CA ALA A 39 12.29 3.88 -3.21
C ALA A 39 13.37 4.89 -3.64
N VAL A 40 12.94 6.09 -3.97
CA VAL A 40 13.85 7.21 -4.24
C VAL A 40 14.70 7.45 -2.98
N ASN A 41 16.01 7.65 -3.19
CA ASN A 41 17.01 7.80 -2.14
C ASN A 41 17.16 6.58 -1.21
N GLY A 42 16.61 5.42 -1.57
CA GLY A 42 16.72 4.18 -0.78
C GLY A 42 16.04 4.26 0.59
N VAL A 43 15.03 5.13 0.74
CA VAL A 43 14.29 5.28 1.99
C VAL A 43 13.42 4.04 2.23
N PRO A 44 13.50 3.38 3.41
CA PRO A 44 12.66 2.23 3.70
C PRO A 44 11.15 2.55 3.54
N PRO A 45 10.41 1.79 2.72
CA PRO A 45 8.97 1.94 2.60
C PRO A 45 8.26 1.72 3.93
N LEU A 46 7.07 2.31 4.07
CA LEU A 46 6.29 2.25 5.30
C LEU A 46 6.04 0.81 5.78
N PHE A 47 5.64 -0.06 4.85
CA PHE A 47 5.31 -1.44 5.19
C PHE A 47 6.54 -2.27 5.53
N THR A 48 7.70 -1.96 4.95
CA THR A 48 8.98 -2.58 5.34
C THR A 48 9.29 -2.28 6.80
N ASN A 49 9.18 -1.01 7.22
CA ASN A 49 9.37 -0.65 8.63
C ASN A 49 8.31 -1.28 9.55
N MET A 50 7.07 -1.49 9.09
CA MET A 50 6.05 -2.21 9.87
C MET A 50 6.45 -3.67 10.12
N ILE A 51 7.00 -4.34 9.10
CA ILE A 51 7.49 -5.73 9.21
C ILE A 51 8.70 -5.76 10.15
N ASP A 52 9.68 -4.89 9.94
CA ASP A 52 10.93 -4.86 10.72
C ASP A 52 10.69 -4.53 12.21
N GLN A 53 9.58 -3.86 12.53
CA GLN A 53 9.16 -3.52 13.89
C GLN A 53 8.13 -4.50 14.48
N ASP A 54 7.87 -5.64 13.82
CA ASP A 54 6.90 -6.67 14.25
C ASP A 54 5.50 -6.09 14.53
N LEU A 55 5.06 -5.10 13.74
CA LEU A 55 3.77 -4.41 13.93
C LEU A 55 2.58 -5.09 13.22
N VAL A 56 2.86 -6.10 12.39
CA VAL A 56 1.85 -6.84 11.61
C VAL A 56 1.99 -8.34 11.84
N GLU A 57 0.86 -9.06 11.88
CA GLU A 57 0.86 -10.51 12.16
C GLU A 57 1.55 -11.33 11.06
N ALA A 58 1.46 -10.85 9.81
CA ALA A 58 2.10 -11.46 8.65
C ALA A 58 2.62 -10.37 7.69
N PRO A 59 3.68 -10.64 6.90
CA PRO A 59 4.24 -9.68 5.96
C PRO A 59 3.40 -9.58 4.66
N VAL A 60 2.09 -9.39 4.81
CA VAL A 60 1.12 -9.26 3.73
C VAL A 60 0.17 -8.09 4.00
N PHE A 61 -0.32 -7.47 2.92
CA PHE A 61 -1.44 -6.54 2.98
C PHE A 61 -2.42 -6.87 1.86
N SER A 62 -3.67 -6.47 2.02
CA SER A 62 -4.72 -6.71 1.04
C SER A 62 -5.63 -5.51 0.88
N PHE A 63 -6.28 -5.43 -0.29
CA PHE A 63 -7.22 -4.38 -0.63
C PHE A 63 -8.56 -5.01 -0.98
N TRP A 64 -9.62 -4.43 -0.42
CA TRP A 64 -10.96 -4.53 -0.95
C TRP A 64 -11.39 -3.14 -1.38
N LEU A 65 -11.78 -2.97 -2.65
CA LEU A 65 -12.19 -1.69 -3.19
C LEU A 65 -13.63 -1.79 -3.65
N ASN A 66 -14.51 -0.99 -3.05
CA ASN A 66 -15.90 -0.95 -3.46
C ASN A 66 -15.99 -0.35 -4.87
N ARG A 67 -16.85 -0.93 -5.70
CA ARG A 67 -17.08 -0.50 -7.08
C ARG A 67 -18.38 0.29 -7.23
N ASP A 68 -19.22 0.30 -6.20
CA ASP A 68 -20.40 1.18 -6.16
C ASP A 68 -19.96 2.60 -5.79
N PRO A 69 -20.08 3.58 -6.71
CA PRO A 69 -19.68 4.96 -6.44
C PRO A 69 -20.63 5.70 -5.49
N GLU A 70 -21.84 5.17 -5.26
CA GLU A 70 -22.85 5.80 -4.40
C GLU A 70 -22.79 5.28 -2.95
N ASP A 71 -22.08 4.19 -2.71
CA ASP A 71 -21.89 3.65 -1.36
C ASP A 71 -20.87 4.51 -0.57
N PRO A 72 -21.22 4.99 0.64
CA PRO A 72 -20.28 5.75 1.47
C PRO A 72 -19.04 4.95 1.90
N ASN A 73 -19.10 3.61 1.88
CA ASN A 73 -17.95 2.76 2.13
C ASN A 73 -17.17 2.50 0.83
N GLY A 74 -16.08 3.25 0.63
CA GLY A 74 -15.27 3.14 -0.59
C GLY A 74 -14.32 1.93 -0.64
N GLY A 75 -14.03 1.28 0.50
CA GLY A 75 -13.04 0.21 0.53
C GLY A 75 -12.39 -0.02 1.88
N ALA A 76 -11.53 -1.02 1.94
CA ALA A 76 -10.69 -1.36 3.08
C ALA A 76 -9.29 -1.76 2.60
N MET A 77 -8.29 -1.36 3.39
CA MET A 77 -6.94 -1.89 3.31
C MET A 77 -6.66 -2.63 4.62
N ILE A 78 -6.20 -3.87 4.52
CA ILE A 78 -5.87 -4.71 5.68
C ILE A 78 -4.35 -4.87 5.72
N LEU A 79 -3.76 -4.54 6.87
CA LEU A 79 -2.34 -4.75 7.15
C LEU A 79 -2.19 -6.02 7.99
N GLY A 80 -1.35 -6.96 7.57
CA GLY A 80 -1.11 -8.20 8.30
C GLY A 80 -2.01 -9.38 7.93
N GLY A 81 -2.88 -9.24 6.91
CA GLY A 81 -3.77 -10.32 6.51
C GLY A 81 -4.80 -9.92 5.46
N SER A 82 -5.92 -10.65 5.45
CA SER A 82 -7.11 -10.41 4.64
C SER A 82 -8.38 -10.62 5.46
N ASP A 83 -9.49 -10.05 5.00
CA ASP A 83 -10.81 -10.26 5.61
C ASP A 83 -11.65 -11.22 4.73
N PRO A 84 -11.90 -12.47 5.17
CA PRO A 84 -12.70 -13.45 4.42
C PRO A 84 -14.14 -13.03 4.12
N SER A 85 -14.68 -12.01 4.79
CA SER A 85 -16.01 -11.48 4.48
C SER A 85 -16.03 -10.60 3.23
N LEU A 86 -14.86 -10.17 2.73
CA LEU A 86 -14.70 -9.24 1.62
C LEU A 86 -14.36 -9.91 0.27
N TYR A 87 -14.27 -11.24 0.23
CA TYR A 87 -14.04 -12.00 -1.00
C TYR A 87 -14.73 -13.37 -0.99
N THR A 88 -14.79 -14.00 -2.15
CA THR A 88 -15.32 -15.36 -2.31
C THR A 88 -14.28 -16.23 -3.00
N GLY A 89 -14.23 -17.51 -2.64
CA GLY A 89 -13.25 -18.44 -3.20
C GLY A 89 -11.88 -18.32 -2.53
N GLU A 90 -10.87 -18.87 -3.19
CA GLU A 90 -9.48 -18.90 -2.70
C GLU A 90 -8.58 -17.98 -3.53
N PHE A 91 -7.52 -17.47 -2.91
CA PHE A 91 -6.51 -16.69 -3.62
C PHE A 91 -5.66 -17.59 -4.52
N HIS A 92 -5.46 -17.14 -5.75
CA HIS A 92 -4.47 -17.70 -6.64
C HIS A 92 -3.21 -16.83 -6.60
N TYR A 93 -2.10 -17.40 -6.15
CA TYR A 93 -0.83 -16.69 -6.01
C TYR A 93 0.06 -16.91 -7.23
N ILE A 94 0.78 -15.87 -7.61
CA ILE A 94 1.78 -15.87 -8.69
C ILE A 94 3.02 -15.20 -8.11
N ASP A 95 4.20 -15.78 -8.38
CA ASP A 95 5.46 -15.21 -7.93
C ASP A 95 5.72 -13.85 -8.60
N VAL A 96 6.22 -12.91 -7.82
CA VAL A 96 6.61 -11.58 -8.30
C VAL A 96 7.89 -11.70 -9.13
N GLU A 97 7.93 -11.02 -10.27
CA GLU A 97 9.10 -10.93 -11.13
C GLU A 97 9.92 -9.67 -10.86
N GLY A 98 11.22 -9.87 -10.59
CA GLY A 98 12.14 -8.79 -10.27
C GLY A 98 11.99 -8.32 -8.82
N ASP A 99 12.58 -7.16 -8.52
CA ASP A 99 12.76 -6.66 -7.17
C ASP A 99 12.34 -5.20 -7.00
N ASP A 100 11.57 -4.66 -7.94
CA ASP A 100 11.14 -3.25 -8.03
C ASP A 100 9.64 -3.04 -7.77
N TYR A 101 8.80 -3.60 -8.63
CA TYR A 101 7.33 -3.47 -8.59
C TYR A 101 6.68 -4.77 -8.11
N TRP A 102 5.41 -4.68 -7.71
CA TRP A 102 4.51 -5.83 -7.64
C TRP A 102 4.13 -6.26 -9.07
N LYS A 103 5.11 -6.79 -9.80
CA LYS A 103 5.02 -7.18 -11.20
C LYS A 103 4.85 -8.69 -11.30
N ILE A 104 3.88 -9.13 -12.09
CA ILE A 104 3.58 -10.55 -12.32
C ILE A 104 3.60 -10.85 -13.82
N PRO A 105 3.94 -12.07 -14.24
CA PRO A 105 3.79 -12.50 -15.61
C PRO A 105 2.30 -12.54 -16.00
N MET A 106 2.02 -12.20 -17.26
CA MET A 106 0.69 -12.32 -17.88
C MET A 106 0.83 -13.02 -19.24
N ASP A 107 -0.06 -13.98 -19.50
CA ASP A 107 -0.18 -14.68 -20.78
C ASP A 107 -1.04 -13.92 -21.81
#